data_AF-A0A7X7ZHN7-F1
#
_entry.id   AF-A0A7X7ZHN7-F1
#
_cell.length_a   1.000
_cell.length_b   1.000
_cell.length_c   1.000
_cell.angle_alpha   90.00
_cell.angle_beta   90.00
_cell.angle_gamma   90.00
#
_symmetry.space_group_name_H-M   'P 1'
#
loop_
_entity.id
_entity.type
_entity.pdbx_description
1 polymer ?
#
loop_
_entity_poly.entity_id
_entity_poly.type
_entity_poly.pdbx_seq_one_letter_code
_entity_poly.pdbx_strand_id
1 'polypeptide(L)'
;MIRKQTNDDGLITVTFILPSNVVGAPISVVGNFNEWQPYRHPLIRRPDGTLSTAVVCHPGTTLYFRYLGSDGSWFDDMDADEINDQGGVLLV
;
A
#
# COMPACT_ATOMS: atom_id res chain seq x y z
N MET A 1 4.43 -4.30 6.06
CA MET A 1 5.19 -5.16 5.11
C MET A 1 4.85 -4.77 3.71
N ILE A 2 5.90 -4.51 2.93
CA ILE A 2 5.79 -4.15 1.52
C ILE A 2 6.67 -5.10 0.71
N ARG A 3 6.11 -5.73 -0.32
CA ARG A 3 6.84 -6.62 -1.22
C ARG A 3 6.84 -6.06 -2.63
N LYS A 4 8.01 -5.98 -3.25
CA LYS A 4 8.18 -5.60 -4.67
C LYS A 4 8.58 -6.85 -5.46
N GLN A 5 7.94 -7.10 -6.59
CA GLN A 5 8.24 -8.25 -7.45
C GLN A 5 8.21 -7.83 -8.92
N THR A 6 9.28 -8.12 -9.66
CA THR A 6 9.30 -7.99 -11.12
C THR A 6 8.49 -9.11 -11.76
N ASN A 7 7.60 -8.75 -12.66
CA ASN A 7 6.77 -9.65 -13.45
C ASN A 7 7.46 -10.03 -14.77
N ASP A 8 6.97 -11.06 -15.45
CA ASP A 8 7.50 -11.52 -16.74
C ASP A 8 7.37 -10.46 -17.86
N ASP A 9 6.42 -9.52 -17.72
CA ASP A 9 6.21 -8.39 -18.63
C ASP A 9 7.11 -7.17 -18.35
N GLY A 10 8.01 -7.28 -17.35
CA GLY A 10 8.93 -6.22 -16.94
C GLY A 10 8.31 -5.15 -16.05
N LEU A 11 7.02 -5.25 -15.69
CA LEU A 11 6.40 -4.38 -14.68
C LEU A 11 6.74 -4.85 -13.27
N ILE A 12 6.57 -3.97 -12.28
CA ILE A 12 6.74 -4.31 -10.86
C ILE A 12 5.39 -4.31 -10.16
N THR A 13 5.09 -5.43 -9.50
CA THR A 13 3.97 -5.55 -8.57
C THR A 13 4.43 -5.19 -7.16
N VAL A 14 3.84 -4.13 -6.59
CA VAL A 14 4.03 -3.74 -5.20
C VAL A 14 2.84 -4.24 -4.39
N THR A 15 3.08 -5.15 -3.44
CA THR A 15 2.07 -5.70 -2.53
C THR A 15 2.20 -5.06 -1.17
N PHE A 16 1.12 -4.43 -0.71
CA PHE A 16 0.98 -3.87 0.64
C PHE A 16 0.34 -4.92 1.54
N ILE A 17 0.94 -5.19 2.70
CA ILE A 17 0.49 -6.23 3.62
C ILE A 17 0.51 -5.68 5.06
N LEU A 18 -0.68 -5.70 5.69
CA LEU A 18 -0.88 -5.37 7.09
C LEU A 18 -1.15 -6.62 7.94
N PRO A 19 -0.70 -6.62 9.20
CA PRO A 19 -0.95 -7.73 10.11
C PRO A 19 -2.43 -7.82 10.47
N SER A 20 -2.86 -9.00 10.94
CA SER A 20 -4.27 -9.33 11.19
C SER A 20 -4.91 -8.52 12.33
N ASN A 21 -4.09 -7.95 13.21
CA ASN A 21 -4.46 -7.19 14.40
C ASN A 21 -4.57 -5.67 14.17
N VAL A 22 -4.41 -5.20 12.93
CA VAL A 22 -4.61 -3.77 12.63
C VAL A 22 -6.08 -3.38 12.86
N VAL A 23 -6.28 -2.23 13.52
CA VAL A 23 -7.60 -1.65 13.83
C VAL A 23 -7.98 -0.66 12.73
N GLY A 24 -9.27 -0.34 12.59
CA GLY A 24 -9.74 0.62 11.57
C GLY A 24 -10.10 -0.01 10.22
N ALA A 25 -10.31 -1.34 10.18
CA ALA A 25 -10.81 -2.02 9.00
C ALA A 25 -12.28 -1.64 8.68
N PRO A 26 -12.64 -1.48 7.39
CA PRO A 26 -11.82 -1.67 6.20
C PRO A 26 -10.76 -0.56 6.00
N ILE A 27 -9.56 -0.96 5.56
CA ILE A 27 -8.42 -0.06 5.30
C ILE A 27 -8.19 0.02 3.79
N SER A 28 -7.92 1.21 3.28
CA SER A 28 -7.41 1.42 1.92
C SER A 28 -5.96 1.84 1.96
N VAL A 29 -5.19 1.40 0.95
CA VAL A 29 -3.95 2.11 0.59
C VAL A 29 -4.32 3.19 -0.42
N VAL A 30 -3.85 4.40 -0.17
CA VAL A 30 -4.08 5.54 -1.07
C VAL A 30 -2.75 6.21 -1.37
N GLY A 31 -2.63 6.77 -2.56
CA GLY A 31 -1.38 7.32 -3.04
C GLY A 31 -1.49 7.91 -4.43
N ASN A 32 -0.36 8.32 -4.99
CA ASN A 32 -0.32 8.90 -6.34
C ASN A 32 -0.89 7.96 -7.42
N PHE A 33 -0.71 6.64 -7.28
CA PHE A 33 -1.24 5.62 -8.20
C PHE A 33 -2.78 5.51 -8.24
N ASN A 34 -3.49 6.12 -7.29
CA ASN A 34 -4.96 6.14 -7.29
C ASN A 34 -5.54 7.53 -6.99
N GLU A 35 -4.77 8.59 -7.29
CA GLU A 35 -5.17 9.99 -7.07
C GLU A 35 -5.60 10.27 -5.62
N TRP A 36 -5.00 9.57 -4.66
CA TRP A 36 -5.35 9.67 -3.24
C TRP A 36 -6.82 9.34 -2.92
N GLN A 37 -7.49 8.55 -3.79
CA GLN A 37 -8.90 8.19 -3.61
C GLN A 37 -9.06 6.91 -2.76
N PRO A 38 -9.77 6.97 -1.62
CA PRO A 38 -10.08 5.76 -0.84
C PRO A 38 -10.96 4.80 -1.63
N TYR A 39 -11.00 3.54 -1.19
CA TYR A 39 -11.79 2.45 -1.79
C TYR A 39 -11.42 2.03 -3.22
N ARG A 40 -10.49 2.73 -3.91
CA ARG A 40 -9.93 2.23 -5.17
C ARG A 40 -8.98 1.04 -4.97
N HIS A 41 -8.24 1.03 -3.87
CA HIS A 41 -7.35 -0.07 -3.48
C HIS A 41 -7.58 -0.47 -2.01
N PRO A 42 -8.73 -1.09 -1.68
CA PRO A 42 -8.99 -1.61 -0.34
C PRO A 42 -8.08 -2.82 -0.07
N LEU A 43 -7.60 -2.95 1.16
CA LEU A 43 -6.88 -4.15 1.57
C LEU A 43 -7.86 -5.28 1.89
N ILE A 44 -7.64 -6.43 1.28
CA ILE A 44 -8.52 -7.59 1.39
C ILE A 44 -7.95 -8.54 2.43
N ARG A 45 -8.80 -8.99 3.37
CA ARG A 45 -8.43 -9.98 4.36
C ARG A 45 -8.16 -11.34 3.69
N ARG A 46 -6.99 -11.91 3.98
CA ARG A 46 -6.51 -13.19 3.46
C ARG A 46 -6.81 -14.33 4.45
N PRO A 47 -6.74 -15.60 4.02
CA PRO A 47 -7.01 -16.75 4.89
C PRO A 47 -6.09 -16.84 6.12
N ASP A 48 -4.85 -16.34 6.02
CA ASP A 48 -3.90 -16.24 7.14
C ASP A 48 -4.19 -15.08 8.11
N GLY A 49 -5.26 -14.33 7.85
CA GLY A 49 -5.72 -13.20 8.65
C GLY A 49 -5.09 -11.86 8.27
N THR A 50 -4.04 -11.82 7.45
CA THR A 50 -3.43 -10.56 6.99
C THR A 50 -4.40 -9.77 6.12
N LEU A 51 -4.19 -8.45 5.97
CA LEU A 51 -4.88 -7.65 4.96
C LEU A 51 -3.88 -7.29 3.88
N SER A 52 -4.24 -7.45 2.61
CA SER A 52 -3.34 -7.07 1.52
C SER A 52 -4.02 -6.65 0.23
N THR A 53 -3.34 -5.77 -0.49
CA THR A 53 -3.67 -5.33 -1.85
C THR A 53 -2.40 -5.09 -2.64
N ALA A 54 -2.51 -4.94 -3.96
CA ALA A 54 -1.35 -4.74 -4.82
C ALA A 54 -1.62 -3.69 -5.89
N VAL A 55 -0.54 -3.04 -6.32
CA VAL A 55 -0.51 -2.10 -7.45
C VAL A 55 0.60 -2.51 -8.40
N VAL A 56 0.42 -2.21 -9.67
CA VAL A 56 1.42 -2.49 -10.71
C VAL A 56 1.92 -1.17 -11.28
N CYS A 57 3.23 -1.03 -11.44
CA CYS A 57 3.85 0.16 -12.00
C CYS A 57 5.12 -0.19 -12.79
N HIS A 58 5.66 0.77 -13.53
CA HIS A 58 6.91 0.59 -14.25
C HIS A 58 8.11 0.65 -13.28
N PRO A 59 9.21 -0.07 -13.57
CA PRO A 59 10.48 0.13 -12.86
C PRO A 59 10.92 1.60 -12.93
N GLY A 60 11.52 2.10 -11.85
CA GLY A 60 11.91 3.51 -11.66
C GLY A 60 10.78 4.43 -11.19
N THR A 61 9.57 3.91 -10.92
CA THR A 61 8.45 4.73 -10.44
C THR A 61 8.63 5.04 -8.95
N THR A 62 8.43 6.31 -8.57
CA THR A 62 8.26 6.69 -7.16
C THR A 62 6.79 6.66 -6.78
N LEU A 63 6.43 5.82 -5.80
CA LEU A 63 5.11 5.80 -5.21
C LEU A 63 5.11 6.58 -3.90
N TYR A 64 4.10 7.43 -3.72
CA TYR A 64 3.79 8.08 -2.45
C TYR A 64 2.49 7.49 -1.95
N PHE A 65 2.42 7.08 -0.69
CA PHE A 65 1.23 6.42 -0.16
C PHE A 65 1.04 6.61 1.35
N ARG A 66 -0.19 6.38 1.79
CA ARG A 66 -0.54 6.21 3.20
C ARG A 66 -1.74 5.25 3.32
N TYR A 67 -1.93 4.65 4.49
CA TYR A 67 -3.14 3.89 4.79
C TYR A 67 -4.23 4.78 5.40
N LEU A 68 -5.47 4.53 4.99
CA LEU A 68 -6.66 5.20 5.52
C LEU A 68 -7.65 4.14 6.03
N GLY A 69 -7.89 4.15 7.34
CA GLY A 69 -8.92 3.36 8.00
C GLY A 69 -10.32 3.94 7.78
N SER A 70 -11.35 3.10 7.93
CA SER A 70 -12.76 3.52 7.77
C SER A 70 -13.24 4.52 8.81
N ASP A 71 -12.53 4.62 9.94
CA ASP A 71 -12.73 5.61 11.00
C ASP A 71 -12.08 6.97 10.69
N GLY A 72 -11.44 7.11 9.53
CA GLY A 72 -10.71 8.32 9.13
C GLY A 72 -9.28 8.39 9.67
N SER A 73 -8.79 7.33 10.33
CA SER A 73 -7.42 7.28 10.83
C SER A 73 -6.42 7.11 9.69
N TRP A 74 -5.37 7.92 9.73
CA TRP A 74 -4.25 7.89 8.80
C TRP A 74 -3.03 7.30 9.49
N PHE A 75 -2.32 6.40 8.82
CA PHE A 75 -1.07 5.84 9.34
C PHE A 75 -0.11 5.41 8.22
N ASP A 76 1.18 5.48 8.53
CA ASP A 76 2.28 5.13 7.63
C ASP A 76 2.74 3.68 7.82
N ASP A 77 3.47 3.14 6.84
CA ASP A 77 4.16 1.83 6.94
C ASP A 77 5.64 2.06 7.25
N MET A 78 6.15 1.47 8.34
CA MET A 78 7.57 1.58 8.68
C MET A 78 8.48 0.81 7.71
N ASP A 79 7.91 -0.06 6.88
CA ASP A 79 8.64 -0.78 5.84
C ASP A 79 8.77 0.02 4.53
N ALA A 80 8.30 1.28 4.49
CA ALA A 80 8.56 2.19 3.37
C ALA A 80 10.06 2.53 3.26
N ASP A 81 10.54 2.85 2.05
CA ASP A 81 11.95 3.19 1.85
C ASP A 81 12.30 4.53 2.54
N GLU A 82 11.33 5.44 2.61
CA GLU A 82 11.38 6.70 3.36
C GLU A 82 9.97 7.03 3.90
N ILE A 83 9.91 7.78 4.99
CA ILE A 83 8.69 8.44 5.47
C ILE A 83 8.96 9.94 5.55
N ASN A 84 8.16 10.74 4.85
CA ASN A 84 8.25 12.20 4.88
C ASN A 84 6.86 12.86 5.02
N ASP A 85 6.76 14.15 4.74
CA ASP A 85 5.53 14.94 4.87
C ASP A 85 4.39 14.44 3.97
N GLN A 86 4.71 13.75 2.87
CA GLN A 86 3.73 13.12 1.97
C GLN A 86 3.33 11.70 2.38
N GLY A 87 3.92 11.15 3.45
CA GLY A 87 3.70 9.77 3.90
C GLY A 87 4.83 8.84 3.53
N GLY A 88 4.51 7.57 3.26
CA GLY A 88 5.47 6.57 2.83
C GLY A 88 5.89 6.75 1.38
N VAL A 89 7.19 6.63 1.11
CA VAL A 89 7.78 6.68 -0.23
C VAL A 89 8.35 5.31 -0.58
N LEU A 90 8.06 4.85 -1.80
CA LEU A 90 8.66 3.65 -2.39
C LEU A 90 9.36 4.01 -3.70
N LEU A 91 10.64 3.69 -3.81
CA LEU A 91 11.35 3.64 -5.08
C LEU A 91 11.20 2.23 -5.66
N VAL A 92 10.44 2.11 -6.74
CA VAL A 92 10.08 0.82 -7.35
C VAL A 92 11.01 0.48 -8.51
#